data_AF-A0A833SS48-F1
#
_entry.id   AF-A0A833SS48-F1
#
_cell.length_a   1.000
_cell.length_b   1.000
_cell.length_c   1.000
_cell.angle_alpha   90.00
_cell.angle_beta   90.00
_cell.angle_gamma   90.00
#
_symmetry.space_group_name_H-M   'P 1'
#
loop_
_entity.id
_entity.type
_entity.pdbx_description
1 polymer ?
#
loop_
_entity_poly.entity_id
_entity_poly.type
_entity_poly.pdbx_seq_one_letter_code
_entity_poly.pdbx_strand_id
1 'polypeptide(L)'
;MNTLMEIERLESLKRQEHRDKIKKLKRYADRKILEDQIEDRRREEEEAPRRHEAELRCANLRSMQETMANKKAELGELRVKRAAEARERQAHEADMALARKHKEEMEELRRAREAQALHRERARVKEATMQQREYDSIMVQVESDKTRVKEEDEKRKLASMAHRRVLQSQIEEKERLKKLSFIKKQKKVQAFKEEYAKELEKLERIRMEEGGELVEAGVNPLYLSEMKALVIEKQIR
;
A
#
# COMPACT_ATOMS: atom_id res chain seq x y z
N MET A 1 -138.62 -65.86 -69.11
CA MET A 1 -138.24 -65.08 -67.91
C MET A 1 -137.60 -65.91 -66.78
N ASN A 2 -137.29 -67.22 -66.95
CA ASN A 2 -136.64 -68.03 -65.92
C ASN A 2 -135.10 -68.09 -66.02
N THR A 3 -134.50 -67.76 -67.16
CA THR A 3 -133.02 -67.77 -67.34
C THR A 3 -132.34 -66.49 -66.84
N LEU A 4 -133.02 -65.34 -66.86
CA LEU A 4 -132.49 -64.06 -66.38
C LEU A 4 -132.31 -64.00 -64.86
N MET A 5 -133.29 -64.52 -64.09
CA MET A 5 -133.18 -64.61 -62.62
C MET A 5 -132.08 -65.57 -62.16
N GLU A 6 -131.78 -66.60 -62.96
CA GLU A 6 -130.73 -67.58 -62.65
C GLU A 6 -129.33 -67.01 -62.94
N ILE A 7 -129.18 -66.17 -63.97
CA ILE A 7 -127.96 -65.39 -64.23
C ILE A 7 -127.74 -64.35 -63.12
N GLU A 8 -128.77 -63.63 -62.68
CA GLU A 8 -128.68 -62.65 -61.59
C GLU A 8 -128.33 -63.32 -60.24
N ARG A 9 -128.86 -64.51 -59.98
CA ARG A 9 -128.50 -65.34 -58.82
C ARG A 9 -127.05 -65.84 -58.88
N LEU A 10 -126.58 -66.26 -60.05
CA LEU A 10 -125.18 -66.68 -60.24
C LEU A 10 -124.20 -65.50 -60.17
N GLU A 11 -124.58 -64.32 -60.66
CA GLU A 11 -123.77 -63.11 -60.53
C GLU A 11 -123.71 -62.60 -59.08
N SER A 12 -124.82 -62.66 -58.34
CA SER A 12 -124.82 -62.32 -56.91
C SER A 12 -124.02 -63.32 -56.08
N LEU A 13 -124.09 -64.62 -56.37
CA LEU A 13 -123.21 -65.65 -55.79
C LEU A 13 -121.74 -65.39 -56.12
N LYS A 14 -121.38 -65.09 -57.38
CA LYS A 14 -120.00 -64.75 -57.76
C LYS A 14 -119.49 -63.47 -57.08
N ARG A 15 -120.33 -62.44 -56.94
CA ARG A 15 -119.99 -61.21 -56.17
C ARG A 15 -119.76 -61.53 -54.70
N GLN A 16 -120.56 -62.43 -54.12
CA GLN A 16 -120.41 -62.87 -52.74
C GLN A 16 -119.12 -63.70 -52.55
N GLU A 17 -118.86 -64.66 -53.44
CA GLU A 17 -117.60 -65.42 -53.46
C GLU A 17 -116.38 -64.53 -53.65
N HIS A 18 -116.46 -63.50 -54.50
CA HIS A 18 -115.36 -62.57 -54.70
C HIS A 18 -115.10 -61.71 -53.45
N ARG A 19 -116.17 -61.22 -52.80
CA ARG A 19 -116.07 -60.51 -51.52
C ARG A 19 -115.51 -61.41 -50.42
N ASP A 20 -115.88 -62.68 -50.38
CA ASP A 20 -115.37 -63.64 -49.40
C ASP A 20 -113.91 -64.04 -49.68
N LYS A 21 -113.50 -64.14 -50.95
CA LYS A 21 -112.09 -64.31 -51.34
C LYS A 21 -111.25 -63.11 -50.91
N ILE A 22 -111.73 -61.88 -51.12
CA ILE A 22 -111.03 -60.66 -50.67
C ILE A 22 -110.93 -60.62 -49.14
N LYS A 23 -112.00 -60.97 -48.41
CA LYS A 23 -111.96 -61.05 -46.95
C LYS A 23 -110.99 -62.13 -46.46
N LYS A 24 -110.91 -63.28 -47.13
CA LYS A 24 -109.93 -64.35 -46.82
C LYS A 24 -108.49 -63.88 -47.08
N LEU A 25 -108.24 -63.19 -48.19
CA LEU A 25 -106.91 -62.63 -48.49
C LEU A 25 -106.49 -61.57 -47.48
N LYS A 26 -107.40 -60.68 -47.06
CA LYS A 26 -107.12 -59.71 -45.99
C LYS A 26 -106.79 -60.39 -44.68
N ARG A 27 -107.59 -61.39 -44.26
CA ARG A 27 -107.29 -62.19 -43.06
C ARG A 27 -105.95 -62.92 -43.13
N TYR A 28 -105.57 -63.42 -44.31
CA TYR A 28 -104.27 -64.05 -44.51
C TYR A 28 -103.11 -63.05 -44.44
N ALA A 29 -103.28 -61.86 -45.03
CA ALA A 29 -102.30 -60.78 -44.93
C ALA A 29 -102.15 -60.27 -43.49
N ASP A 30 -103.25 -60.03 -42.79
CA ASP A 30 -103.26 -59.61 -41.39
C ASP A 30 -102.62 -60.67 -40.49
N ARG A 31 -102.91 -61.96 -40.74
CA ARG A 31 -102.28 -63.08 -40.01
C ARG A 31 -100.78 -63.16 -40.28
N LYS A 32 -100.35 -62.97 -41.52
CA LYS A 32 -98.93 -62.97 -41.89
C LYS A 32 -98.18 -61.82 -41.22
N ILE A 33 -98.74 -60.61 -41.19
CA ILE A 33 -98.15 -59.46 -40.49
C ILE A 33 -98.04 -59.74 -38.97
N LEU A 34 -99.07 -60.35 -38.37
CA LEU A 34 -99.03 -60.75 -36.97
C LEU A 34 -97.98 -61.83 -36.70
N GLU A 35 -97.84 -62.82 -37.59
CA GLU A 35 -96.82 -63.87 -37.50
C GLU A 35 -95.40 -63.26 -37.62
N ASP A 36 -95.16 -62.38 -38.60
CA ASP A 36 -93.88 -61.67 -38.77
C ASP A 36 -93.56 -60.78 -37.55
N GLN A 37 -94.54 -60.06 -36.98
CA GLN A 37 -94.37 -59.24 -35.77
C GLN A 37 -94.13 -60.07 -34.49
N ILE A 38 -94.63 -61.30 -34.44
CA ILE A 38 -94.36 -62.22 -33.33
C ILE A 38 -92.94 -62.79 -33.48
N GLU A 39 -92.53 -63.10 -34.71
CA GLU A 39 -91.20 -63.61 -35.00
C GLU A 39 -90.12 -62.55 -34.75
N ASP A 40 -90.34 -61.30 -35.17
CA ASP A 40 -89.43 -60.18 -34.92
C ASP A 40 -89.30 -59.88 -33.42
N ARG A 41 -90.41 -59.89 -32.67
CA ARG A 41 -90.35 -59.76 -31.19
C ARG A 41 -89.56 -60.87 -30.54
N ARG A 42 -89.71 -62.12 -31.01
CA ARG A 42 -88.91 -63.25 -30.49
C ARG A 42 -87.43 -63.09 -30.81
N ARG A 43 -87.08 -62.62 -32.01
CA ARG A 43 -85.69 -62.33 -32.38
C ARG A 43 -85.11 -61.21 -31.53
N GLU A 44 -85.87 -60.15 -31.28
CA GLU A 44 -85.44 -59.06 -30.38
C GLU A 44 -85.26 -59.54 -28.94
N GLU A 45 -86.18 -60.36 -28.42
CA GLU A 45 -86.09 -60.94 -27.07
C GLU A 45 -84.88 -61.90 -26.93
N GLU A 46 -84.50 -62.61 -27.99
CA GLU A 46 -83.32 -63.49 -28.01
C GLU A 46 -82.00 -62.74 -28.24
N GLU A 47 -82.01 -61.65 -29.02
CA GLU A 47 -80.82 -60.83 -29.30
C GLU A 47 -80.52 -59.79 -28.21
N ALA A 48 -81.53 -59.27 -27.52
CA ALA A 48 -81.38 -58.32 -26.41
C ALA A 48 -80.42 -58.81 -25.31
N PRO A 49 -80.51 -60.04 -24.78
CA PRO A 49 -79.57 -60.51 -23.77
C PRO A 49 -78.15 -60.67 -24.33
N ARG A 50 -78.01 -61.06 -25.61
CA ARG A 50 -76.69 -61.16 -26.26
C ARG A 50 -76.04 -59.80 -26.47
N ARG A 51 -76.82 -58.79 -26.86
CA ARG A 51 -76.35 -57.40 -26.99
C ARG A 51 -75.99 -56.82 -25.63
N HIS A 52 -76.83 -57.05 -24.61
CA HIS A 52 -76.55 -56.62 -23.25
C HIS A 52 -75.29 -57.28 -22.67
N GLU A 53 -75.09 -58.58 -22.90
CA GLU A 53 -73.88 -59.28 -22.47
C GLU A 53 -72.62 -58.75 -23.21
N ALA A 54 -72.73 -58.47 -24.51
CA ALA A 54 -71.65 -57.87 -25.29
C ALA A 54 -71.31 -56.44 -24.81
N GLU A 55 -72.32 -55.63 -24.48
CA GLU A 55 -72.15 -54.29 -23.92
C GLU A 55 -71.50 -54.33 -22.54
N LEU A 56 -71.91 -55.26 -21.66
CA LEU A 56 -71.29 -55.45 -20.35
C LEU A 56 -69.82 -55.88 -20.48
N ARG A 57 -69.50 -56.80 -21.41
CA ARG A 57 -68.11 -57.19 -21.69
C ARG A 57 -67.28 -56.00 -22.18
N CYS A 58 -67.82 -55.20 -23.10
CA CYS A 58 -67.15 -53.99 -23.59
C CYS A 58 -66.96 -52.94 -22.49
N ALA A 59 -67.96 -52.72 -21.63
CA ALA A 59 -67.88 -51.80 -20.49
C ALA A 59 -66.80 -52.24 -19.49
N ASN A 60 -66.75 -53.54 -19.16
CA ASN A 60 -65.74 -54.11 -18.27
C ASN A 60 -64.33 -53.96 -18.85
N LEU A 61 -64.14 -54.22 -20.15
CA LEU A 61 -62.84 -54.03 -20.80
C LEU A 61 -62.40 -52.56 -20.80
N ARG A 62 -63.32 -51.61 -21.05
CA ARG A 62 -63.02 -50.17 -20.99
C ARG A 62 -62.66 -49.73 -19.58
N SER A 63 -63.41 -50.18 -18.57
CA SER A 63 -63.09 -49.90 -17.16
C SER A 63 -61.71 -50.44 -16.77
N MET A 64 -61.36 -51.65 -17.22
CA MET A 64 -60.04 -52.22 -16.97
C MET A 64 -58.92 -51.46 -17.70
N GLN A 65 -59.16 -50.99 -18.92
CA GLN A 65 -58.20 -50.14 -19.64
C GLN A 65 -58.01 -48.77 -18.97
N GLU A 66 -59.11 -48.15 -18.53
CA GLU A 66 -59.09 -46.86 -17.83
C GLU A 66 -58.33 -46.96 -16.51
N THR A 67 -58.61 -47.98 -15.69
CA THR A 67 -57.88 -48.21 -14.44
C THR A 67 -56.39 -48.44 -14.65
N MET A 68 -56.00 -49.16 -15.72
CA MET A 68 -54.59 -49.35 -16.06
C MET A 68 -53.92 -48.07 -16.57
N ALA A 69 -54.65 -47.26 -17.36
CA ALA A 69 -54.17 -45.96 -17.81
C ALA A 69 -53.98 -44.99 -16.64
N ASN A 70 -54.94 -44.93 -15.71
CA ASN A 70 -54.86 -44.09 -14.51
C ASN A 70 -53.67 -44.49 -13.62
N LYS A 71 -53.49 -45.80 -13.36
CA LYS A 71 -52.31 -46.29 -12.61
C LYS A 71 -50.99 -45.93 -13.30
N LYS A 72 -50.94 -45.98 -14.64
CA LYS A 72 -49.73 -45.58 -15.38
C LYS A 72 -49.49 -44.07 -15.31
N ALA A 73 -50.54 -43.26 -15.35
CA ALA A 73 -50.46 -41.82 -15.18
C ALA A 73 -49.96 -41.45 -13.77
N GLU A 74 -50.50 -42.07 -12.72
CA GLU A 74 -50.06 -41.88 -11.32
C GLU A 74 -48.58 -42.23 -11.14
N LEU A 75 -48.12 -43.36 -11.72
CA LEU A 75 -46.70 -43.72 -11.69
C LEU A 75 -45.83 -42.72 -12.48
N GLY A 76 -46.36 -42.17 -13.58
CA GLY A 76 -45.71 -41.11 -14.34
C GLY A 76 -45.53 -39.85 -13.50
N GLU A 77 -46.59 -39.40 -12.83
CA GLU A 77 -46.55 -38.23 -11.94
C GLU A 77 -45.57 -38.41 -10.78
N LEU A 78 -45.56 -39.58 -10.14
CA LEU A 78 -44.62 -39.88 -9.05
C LEU A 78 -43.16 -39.85 -9.52
N ARG A 79 -42.88 -40.33 -10.74
CA ARG A 79 -41.53 -40.23 -11.33
C ARG A 79 -41.12 -38.79 -11.58
N VAL A 80 -42.02 -37.97 -12.12
CA VAL A 80 -41.76 -36.53 -12.35
C VAL A 80 -41.52 -35.80 -11.03
N LYS A 81 -42.34 -36.05 -10.00
CA LYS A 81 -42.18 -35.45 -8.67
C LYS A 81 -40.83 -35.81 -8.04
N ARG A 82 -40.44 -37.09 -8.07
CA ARG A 82 -39.13 -37.53 -7.56
C ARG A 82 -37.95 -36.91 -8.32
N ALA A 83 -38.07 -36.79 -9.64
CA ALA A 83 -37.03 -36.16 -10.47
C ALA A 83 -36.92 -34.66 -10.17
N ALA A 84 -38.04 -33.96 -9.96
CA ALA A 84 -38.06 -32.56 -9.57
C ALA A 84 -37.42 -32.36 -8.19
N GLU A 85 -37.84 -33.14 -7.19
CA GLU A 85 -37.29 -33.06 -5.83
C GLU A 85 -35.79 -33.37 -5.79
N ALA A 86 -35.32 -34.36 -6.56
CA ALA A 86 -33.89 -34.66 -6.67
C ALA A 86 -33.11 -33.49 -7.27
N ARG A 87 -33.66 -32.80 -8.29
CA ARG A 87 -33.05 -31.60 -8.87
C ARG A 87 -33.02 -30.44 -7.88
N GLU A 88 -34.09 -30.23 -7.11
CA GLU A 88 -34.13 -29.19 -6.08
C GLU A 88 -33.08 -29.43 -4.99
N ARG A 89 -32.95 -30.68 -4.51
CA ARG A 89 -31.90 -31.03 -3.54
C ARG A 89 -30.49 -30.76 -4.09
N GLN A 90 -30.23 -31.17 -5.33
CA GLN A 90 -28.95 -30.91 -5.99
C GLN A 90 -28.67 -29.41 -6.15
N ALA A 91 -29.67 -28.62 -6.52
CA ALA A 91 -29.55 -27.17 -6.63
C ALA A 91 -29.25 -26.54 -5.26
N HIS A 92 -29.98 -26.92 -4.21
CA HIS A 92 -29.72 -26.44 -2.85
C HIS A 92 -28.34 -26.82 -2.33
N GLU A 93 -27.88 -28.05 -2.59
CA GLU A 93 -26.52 -28.48 -2.23
C GLU A 93 -25.46 -27.67 -2.97
N ALA A 94 -25.66 -27.38 -4.26
CA ALA A 94 -24.77 -26.56 -5.05
C ALA A 94 -24.71 -25.10 -4.53
N ASP A 95 -25.86 -24.51 -4.23
CA ASP A 95 -25.95 -23.14 -3.67
C ASP A 95 -25.24 -23.05 -2.32
N MET A 96 -25.45 -24.03 -1.44
CA MET A 96 -24.77 -24.10 -0.15
C MET A 96 -23.26 -24.29 -0.30
N ALA A 97 -22.81 -25.07 -1.29
CA ALA A 97 -21.39 -25.23 -1.59
C ALA A 97 -20.77 -23.93 -2.10
N LEU A 98 -21.45 -23.19 -2.98
CA LEU A 98 -21.00 -21.89 -3.46
C LEU A 98 -20.94 -20.86 -2.32
N ALA A 99 -21.95 -20.80 -1.46
CA ALA A 99 -21.97 -19.91 -0.31
C ALA A 99 -20.82 -20.18 0.67
N ARG A 100 -20.48 -21.46 0.89
CA ARG A 100 -19.31 -21.85 1.71
C ARG A 100 -18.00 -21.38 1.09
N LYS A 101 -17.80 -21.62 -0.22
CA LYS A 101 -16.60 -21.16 -0.93
C LYS A 101 -16.43 -19.64 -0.84
N HIS A 102 -17.50 -18.87 -1.09
CA HIS A 102 -17.45 -17.42 -0.97
C HIS A 102 -17.12 -16.97 0.45
N LYS A 103 -17.65 -17.66 1.47
CA LYS A 103 -17.31 -17.36 2.86
C LYS A 103 -15.82 -17.62 3.14
N GLU A 104 -15.29 -18.74 2.69
CA GLU A 104 -13.87 -19.10 2.81
C GLU A 104 -12.97 -18.08 2.11
N GLU A 105 -13.28 -17.72 0.86
CA GLU A 105 -12.57 -16.68 0.09
C GLU A 105 -12.54 -15.33 0.82
N MET A 106 -13.68 -14.93 1.41
CA MET A 106 -13.77 -13.67 2.18
C MET A 106 -12.96 -13.73 3.48
N GLU A 107 -12.94 -14.87 4.17
CA GLU A 107 -12.11 -15.07 5.35
C GLU A 107 -10.61 -15.05 5.01
N GLU A 108 -10.21 -15.67 3.91
CA GLU A 108 -8.84 -15.64 3.41
C GLU A 108 -8.41 -14.22 3.03
N LEU A 109 -9.25 -13.48 2.31
CA LEU A 109 -9.01 -12.07 1.99
C LEU A 109 -8.84 -11.22 3.24
N ARG A 110 -9.67 -11.46 4.26
CA ARG A 110 -9.55 -10.77 5.55
C ARG A 110 -8.23 -11.08 6.24
N ARG A 111 -7.84 -12.36 6.34
CA ARG A 111 -6.56 -12.77 6.93
C ARG A 111 -5.37 -12.18 6.17
N ALA A 112 -5.43 -12.15 4.85
CA ALA A 112 -4.38 -11.57 4.01
C ALA A 112 -4.24 -10.05 4.25
N ARG A 113 -5.35 -9.33 4.38
CA ARG A 113 -5.35 -7.90 4.71
C ARG A 113 -4.80 -7.63 6.12
N GLU A 114 -5.20 -8.43 7.10
CA GLU A 114 -4.68 -8.33 8.48
C GLU A 114 -3.17 -8.61 8.51
N ALA A 115 -2.70 -9.64 7.81
CA ALA A 115 -1.28 -9.94 7.69
C ALA A 115 -0.50 -8.82 6.98
N GLN A 116 -1.07 -8.24 5.91
CA GLN A 116 -0.46 -7.11 5.21
C GLN A 116 -0.39 -5.86 6.10
N ALA A 117 -1.43 -5.57 6.88
CA ALA A 117 -1.44 -4.46 7.83
C ALA A 117 -0.35 -4.62 8.89
N LEU A 118 -0.27 -5.81 9.52
CA LEU A 118 0.78 -6.14 10.48
C LEU A 118 2.19 -6.06 9.88
N HIS A 119 2.36 -6.49 8.63
CA HIS A 119 3.63 -6.37 7.93
C HIS A 119 4.02 -4.89 7.74
N ARG A 120 3.08 -4.05 7.31
CA ARG A 120 3.31 -2.60 7.15
C ARG A 120 3.66 -1.94 8.48
N GLU A 121 2.98 -2.28 9.57
CA GLU A 121 3.31 -1.78 10.91
C GLU A 121 4.70 -2.20 11.35
N ARG A 122 5.04 -3.50 11.21
CA ARG A 122 6.39 -4.00 11.53
C ARG A 122 7.47 -3.33 10.70
N ALA A 123 7.22 -3.07 9.41
CA ALA A 123 8.15 -2.36 8.55
C ALA A 123 8.38 -0.92 9.03
N ARG A 124 7.31 -0.19 9.38
CA ARG A 124 7.41 1.18 9.93
C ARG A 124 8.18 1.21 11.26
N VAL A 125 7.92 0.26 12.16
CA VAL A 125 8.65 0.17 13.43
C VAL A 125 10.13 -0.12 13.18
N LYS A 126 10.46 -1.06 12.31
CA LYS A 126 11.85 -1.36 11.95
C LYS A 126 12.55 -0.14 11.37
N GLU A 127 11.92 0.55 10.43
CA GLU A 127 12.45 1.77 9.83
C GLU A 127 12.71 2.86 10.89
N ALA A 128 11.73 3.13 11.76
CA ALA A 128 11.89 4.09 12.84
C ALA A 128 13.04 3.70 13.80
N THR A 129 13.16 2.41 14.16
CA THR A 129 14.27 1.96 15.03
C THR A 129 15.64 2.07 14.36
N MET A 130 15.72 1.87 13.04
CA MET A 130 16.96 2.04 12.29
C MET A 130 17.35 3.52 12.23
N GLN A 131 16.39 4.40 11.93
CA GLN A 131 16.60 5.85 11.92
C GLN A 131 17.03 6.38 13.30
N GLN A 132 16.44 5.88 14.38
CA GLN A 132 16.86 6.23 15.74
C GLN A 132 18.31 5.82 16.02
N ARG A 133 18.69 4.59 15.65
CA ARG A 133 20.08 4.11 15.83
C ARG A 133 21.08 4.92 15.02
N GLU A 134 20.73 5.27 13.78
CA GLU A 134 21.56 6.11 12.92
C GLU A 134 21.71 7.51 13.51
N TYR A 135 20.61 8.10 13.99
CA TYR A 135 20.61 9.38 14.69
C TYR A 135 21.52 9.33 15.92
N ASP A 136 21.35 8.35 16.79
CA ASP A 136 22.17 8.20 18.00
C ASP A 136 23.65 8.04 17.65
N SER A 137 23.98 7.25 16.62
CA SER A 137 25.35 7.09 16.13
C SER A 137 25.95 8.41 15.64
N ILE A 138 25.19 9.20 14.89
CA ILE A 138 25.63 10.52 14.40
C ILE A 138 25.81 11.49 15.58
N MET A 139 24.90 11.47 16.55
CA MET A 139 24.99 12.33 17.72
C MET A 139 26.25 12.04 18.55
N VAL A 140 26.57 10.77 18.77
CA VAL A 140 27.82 10.37 19.46
C VAL A 140 29.05 10.85 18.70
N GLN A 141 29.06 10.74 17.36
CA GLN A 141 30.16 11.25 16.54
C GLN A 141 30.29 12.77 16.66
N VAL A 142 29.20 13.51 16.54
CA VAL A 142 29.16 14.97 16.68
C VAL A 142 29.66 15.41 18.05
N GLU A 143 29.26 14.71 19.12
CA GLU A 143 29.75 14.99 20.47
C GLU A 143 31.27 14.75 20.59
N SER A 144 31.77 13.65 20.03
CA SER A 144 33.20 13.34 20.03
C SER A 144 34.03 14.35 19.22
N ASP A 145 33.49 14.84 18.09
CA ASP A 145 34.12 15.88 17.29
C ASP A 145 34.11 17.22 18.03
N LYS A 146 32.99 17.54 18.70
CA LYS A 146 32.88 18.74 19.52
C LYS A 146 33.89 18.73 20.67
N THR A 147 34.13 17.59 21.32
CA THR A 147 35.16 17.48 22.35
C THR A 147 36.56 17.63 21.76
N ARG A 148 36.84 16.98 20.63
CA ARG A 148 38.13 17.09 19.94
C ARG A 148 38.46 18.52 19.53
N VAL A 149 37.51 19.23 18.93
CA VAL A 149 37.69 20.63 18.51
C VAL A 149 37.96 21.53 19.71
N LYS A 150 37.24 21.34 20.83
CA LYS A 150 37.49 22.10 22.07
C LYS A 150 38.91 21.89 22.59
N GLU A 151 39.37 20.64 22.63
CA GLU A 151 40.74 20.33 23.07
C GLU A 151 41.80 20.92 22.14
N GLU A 152 41.58 20.88 20.82
CA GLU A 152 42.48 21.50 19.84
C GLU A 152 42.53 23.02 20.01
N ASP A 153 41.39 23.67 20.23
CA ASP A 153 41.31 25.11 20.48
C ASP A 153 42.00 25.49 21.79
N GLU A 154 41.85 24.70 22.85
CA GLU A 154 42.57 24.90 24.11
C GLU A 154 44.09 24.75 23.92
N LYS A 155 44.55 23.73 23.20
CA LYS A 155 45.96 23.55 22.85
C LYS A 155 46.50 24.74 22.06
N ARG A 156 45.75 25.23 21.06
CA ARG A 156 46.11 26.42 20.28
C ARG A 156 46.18 27.68 21.14
N LYS A 157 45.23 27.87 22.06
CA LYS A 157 45.25 28.99 23.02
C LYS A 157 46.48 28.92 23.92
N LEU A 158 46.79 27.76 24.48
CA LEU A 158 47.98 27.57 25.33
C LEU A 158 49.28 27.83 24.55
N ALA A 159 49.39 27.30 23.32
CA ALA A 159 50.53 27.54 22.46
C ALA A 159 50.70 29.04 22.12
N SER A 160 49.59 29.73 21.82
CA SER A 160 49.58 31.18 21.57
C SER A 160 50.01 31.98 22.80
N MET A 161 49.55 31.59 24.00
CA MET A 161 49.97 32.21 25.25
C MET A 161 51.47 31.98 25.54
N ALA A 162 51.97 30.77 25.31
CA ALA A 162 53.38 30.45 25.47
C ALA A 162 54.24 31.28 24.51
N HIS A 163 53.86 31.35 23.23
CA HIS A 163 54.53 32.17 22.23
C HIS A 163 54.54 33.66 22.62
N ARG A 164 53.42 34.19 23.13
CA ARG A 164 53.33 35.58 23.63
C ARG A 164 54.31 35.83 24.77
N ARG A 165 54.44 34.91 25.73
CA ARG A 165 55.41 35.03 26.84
C ARG A 165 56.85 35.06 26.35
N VAL A 166 57.19 34.21 25.37
CA VAL A 166 58.52 34.20 24.76
C VAL A 166 58.81 35.54 24.08
N LEU A 167 57.87 36.07 23.29
CA LEU A 167 58.03 37.38 22.64
C LEU A 167 58.22 38.50 23.66
N GLN A 168 57.43 38.53 24.74
CA GLN A 168 57.59 39.50 25.81
C GLN A 168 58.99 39.43 26.44
N SER A 169 59.46 38.21 26.74
CA SER A 169 60.81 37.99 27.29
C SER A 169 61.90 38.49 26.34
N GLN A 170 61.77 38.24 25.03
CA GLN A 170 62.70 38.73 24.02
C GLN A 170 62.68 40.25 23.88
N ILE A 171 61.51 40.88 23.99
CA ILE A 171 61.37 42.35 23.97
C ILE A 171 62.09 42.94 25.18
N GLU A 172 61.83 42.42 26.38
CA GLU A 172 62.48 42.89 27.61
C GLU A 172 64.00 42.73 27.55
N GLU A 173 64.50 41.60 27.06
CA GLU A 173 65.94 41.37 26.90
C GLU A 173 66.57 42.35 25.91
N LYS A 174 65.93 42.56 24.74
CA LYS A 174 66.39 43.56 23.76
C LYS A 174 66.40 44.96 24.35
N GLU A 175 65.40 45.35 25.14
CA GLU A 175 65.37 46.64 25.83
C GLU A 175 66.48 46.76 26.88
N ARG A 176 66.74 45.71 27.66
CA ARG A 176 67.86 45.68 28.62
C ARG A 176 69.20 45.85 27.92
N LEU A 177 69.44 45.13 26.83
CA LEU A 177 70.67 45.25 26.02
C LEU A 177 70.81 46.64 25.42
N LYS A 178 69.73 47.24 24.90
CA LYS A 178 69.74 48.64 24.43
C LYS A 178 70.17 49.60 25.53
N LYS A 179 69.57 49.50 26.72
CA LYS A 179 69.93 50.33 27.89
C LYS A 179 71.39 50.14 28.30
N LEU A 180 71.89 48.90 28.38
CA LEU A 180 73.29 48.61 28.70
C LEU A 180 74.25 49.18 27.65
N SER A 181 73.92 49.05 26.37
CA SER A 181 74.73 49.60 25.28
C SER A 181 74.80 51.13 25.35
N PHE A 182 73.69 51.78 25.71
CA PHE A 182 73.61 53.23 25.90
C PHE A 182 74.47 53.68 27.09
N ILE A 183 74.37 53.01 28.24
CA ILE A 183 75.21 53.29 29.42
C ILE A 183 76.68 53.10 29.08
N LYS A 184 77.05 52.03 28.37
CA LYS A 184 78.44 51.78 27.94
C LYS A 184 78.96 52.89 27.04
N LYS A 185 78.14 53.39 26.10
CA LYS A 185 78.49 54.55 25.28
C LYS A 185 78.69 55.81 26.12
N GLN A 186 77.80 56.10 27.06
CA GLN A 186 77.96 57.24 27.97
C GLN A 186 79.22 57.14 28.81
N LYS A 187 79.52 55.98 29.40
CA LYS A 187 80.76 55.75 30.16
C LYS A 187 82.01 55.94 29.30
N LYS A 188 82.00 55.47 28.05
CA LYS A 188 83.10 55.72 27.10
C LYS A 188 83.28 57.21 26.81
N VAL A 189 82.18 57.95 26.61
CA VAL A 189 82.23 59.40 26.38
C VAL A 189 82.75 60.13 27.63
N GLN A 190 82.35 59.72 28.83
CA GLN A 190 82.86 60.25 30.08
C GLN A 190 84.36 59.97 30.25
N ALA A 191 84.79 58.72 30.07
CA ALA A 191 86.19 58.34 30.11
C ALA A 191 87.03 59.12 29.10
N PHE A 192 86.53 59.31 27.87
CA PHE A 192 87.21 60.12 26.85
C PHE A 192 87.34 61.60 27.28
N LYS A 193 86.30 62.17 27.90
CA LYS A 193 86.37 63.53 28.47
C LYS A 193 87.37 63.63 29.60
N GLU A 194 87.45 62.62 30.47
CA GLU A 194 88.43 62.56 31.56
C GLU A 194 89.86 62.40 31.04
N GLU A 195 90.07 61.55 30.03
CA GLU A 195 91.36 61.40 29.35
C GLU A 195 91.78 62.71 28.69
N TYR A 196 90.87 63.37 27.97
CA TYR A 196 91.13 64.67 27.36
C TYR A 196 91.48 65.74 28.41
N ALA A 197 90.77 65.77 29.55
CA ALA A 197 91.09 66.67 30.65
C ALA A 197 92.48 66.39 31.25
N LYS A 198 92.84 65.11 31.45
CA LYS A 198 94.17 64.72 31.91
C LYS A 198 95.27 65.10 30.93
N GLU A 199 95.06 64.94 29.62
CA GLU A 199 96.02 65.37 28.61
C GLU A 199 96.17 66.90 28.58
N LEU A 200 95.08 67.66 28.74
CA LEU A 200 95.17 69.11 28.92
C LEU A 200 95.98 69.48 30.16
N GLU A 201 95.73 68.86 31.31
CA GLU A 201 96.53 69.10 32.53
C GLU A 201 98.01 68.74 32.36
N LYS A 202 98.33 67.72 31.56
CA LYS A 202 99.72 67.37 31.24
C LYS A 202 100.37 68.43 30.36
N LEU A 203 99.68 68.87 29.30
CA LEU A 203 100.18 69.95 28.42
C LEU A 203 100.34 71.26 29.18
N GLU A 204 99.42 71.58 30.10
CA GLU A 204 99.55 72.74 30.97
C GLU A 204 100.74 72.62 31.92
N ARG A 205 100.99 71.42 32.47
CA ARG A 205 102.19 71.15 33.28
C ARG A 205 103.47 71.34 32.48
N ILE A 206 103.57 70.73 31.30
CA ILE A 206 104.72 70.89 30.39
C ILE A 206 104.93 72.36 30.05
N ARG A 207 103.87 73.11 29.70
CA ARG A 207 103.97 74.56 29.43
C ARG A 207 104.50 75.34 30.64
N MET A 208 104.07 74.99 31.85
CA MET A 208 104.55 75.64 33.08
C MET A 208 106.01 75.27 33.38
N GLU A 209 106.41 74.03 33.13
CA GLU A 209 107.79 73.55 33.26
C GLU A 209 108.71 74.24 32.24
N GLU A 210 108.40 74.20 30.94
CA GLU A 210 109.16 74.88 29.87
C GLU A 210 109.21 76.40 30.11
N GLY A 211 108.08 76.99 30.52
CA GLY A 211 108.03 78.41 30.90
C GLY A 211 108.90 78.73 32.12
N GLY A 212 109.12 77.77 33.02
CA GLY A 212 110.04 77.85 34.15
C GLY A 212 111.49 77.72 33.70
N GLU A 213 111.81 76.70 32.90
CA GLU A 213 113.15 76.48 32.32
C GLU A 213 113.66 77.70 31.54
N LEU A 214 112.79 78.37 30.78
CA LEU A 214 113.15 79.60 30.04
C LEU A 214 113.44 80.80 30.97
N VAL A 215 112.77 80.88 32.12
CA VAL A 215 113.05 81.90 33.14
C VAL A 215 114.40 81.60 33.81
N GLU A 216 114.68 80.33 34.14
CA GLU A 216 115.97 79.91 34.69
C GLU A 216 117.13 80.14 33.72
N ALA A 217 116.90 79.95 32.41
CA ALA A 217 117.84 80.27 31.34
C ALA A 217 118.07 81.78 31.14
N GLY A 218 117.39 82.65 31.90
CA GLY A 218 117.64 84.09 31.94
C GLY A 218 116.80 84.94 30.98
N VAL A 219 115.74 84.39 30.38
CA VAL A 219 114.82 85.14 29.51
C VAL A 219 113.95 86.07 30.35
N ASN A 220 113.84 87.34 29.95
CA ASN A 220 113.06 88.34 30.69
C ASN A 220 111.56 87.94 30.74
N PRO A 221 110.95 87.82 31.94
CA PRO A 221 109.57 87.37 32.13
C PRO A 221 108.50 88.13 31.33
N LEU A 222 108.76 89.39 30.94
CA LEU A 222 107.85 90.19 30.12
C LEU A 222 107.61 89.60 28.73
N TYR A 223 108.64 88.99 28.11
CA TYR A 223 108.51 88.36 26.79
C TYR A 223 107.85 86.98 26.83
N LEU A 224 107.70 86.39 28.02
CA LEU A 224 107.03 85.10 28.23
C LEU A 224 105.53 85.25 28.57
N SER A 225 105.03 86.49 28.62
CA SER A 225 103.64 86.80 28.97
C SER A 225 102.63 86.17 28.02
N GLU A 226 102.91 86.15 26.71
CA GLU A 226 102.07 85.48 25.71
C GLU A 226 102.08 83.96 25.90
N MET A 227 103.26 83.34 26.10
CA MET A 227 103.36 81.89 26.37
C MET A 227 102.61 81.48 27.65
N LYS A 228 102.67 82.30 28.71
CA LYS A 228 101.93 82.06 29.95
C LYS A 228 100.42 82.28 29.80
N ALA A 229 100.01 83.19 28.92
CA ALA A 229 98.60 83.50 28.65
C ALA A 229 97.95 82.58 27.60
N LEU A 230 98.71 81.69 26.94
CA LEU A 230 98.20 80.74 25.95
C LEU A 230 97.20 79.76 26.58
N VAL A 231 95.92 79.91 26.27
CA VAL A 231 94.87 78.97 26.70
C VAL A 231 94.86 77.77 25.76
N ILE A 232 95.47 76.66 26.18
CA ILE A 232 95.67 75.43 25.39
C ILE A 232 94.33 74.90 24.84
N GLU A 233 93.26 74.97 25.63
CA GLU A 233 91.91 74.50 25.23
C GLU A 233 91.34 75.23 23.99
N LYS A 234 91.70 76.49 23.76
CA LYS A 234 91.20 77.29 22.62
C LYS A 234 91.91 76.99 21.30
N GLN A 235 93.09 76.36 21.33
CA GLN A 235 93.86 76.06 20.12
C GLN A 235 93.56 74.68 19.52
N ILE A 236 92.90 73.78 20.28
CA ILE A 236 92.63 72.39 19.88
C ILE A 236 91.20 72.22 19.31
N ARG A 237 90.36 73.26 19.30
CA ARG A 237 89.04 73.27 18.63
C ARG A 237 89.16 73.42 17.13
#